data_AF-A0A2V8L0S9-F1
#
_entry.id   AF-A0A2V8L0S9-F1
#
_cell.length_a   1.000
_cell.length_b   1.000
_cell.length_c   1.000
_cell.angle_alpha   90.00
_cell.angle_beta   90.00
_cell.angle_gamma   90.00
#
_symmetry.space_group_name_H-M   'P 1'
#
loop_
_entity.id
_entity.type
_entity.pdbx_description
1 polymer ?
#
loop_
_entity_poly.entity_id
_entity_poly.type
_entity_poly.pdbx_seq_one_letter_code
_entity_poly.pdbx_strand_id
1 'polypeptide(L)'
;MNNPYSGNVVDVCPVGALTSADFRFRVRVWFLKGTTSVCAGCSTGCNLRIDHSARAVGGGIPGYTATDGKIYRTVGRRNVDVNKSWLCDEGRLSFHTLERWPRLRNATMAGESRSVAELLAIVHERFESIRGQSGGASVAALVSATNTNEALFLTKKYFNGRVDFRLGRETELYAEPQDELLRRLDKHPNTRGALNLDLAGDLNGLRGLREKAERKDVRGMWISFHPQLVGDDRPEIIEDLRRLIAALEFSVVSTTHDFAWARQASVVIPVAAWSEEQGTYTNYSGRLQITNRAVMPPGEARPLQVLMAELLNLSGLQIPHDPGAIFDWMAREVSVYNGIDYESIGVLGAMLGQPVEVLR
;
A
#
# COMPACT_ATOMS: atom_id res chain seq x y z
N MET A 1 26.95 0.15 -4.63
CA MET A 1 27.46 1.02 -3.56
C MET A 1 27.51 0.18 -2.30
N ASN A 2 28.66 0.13 -1.60
CA ASN A 2 28.86 -0.83 -0.50
C ASN A 2 28.24 -0.38 0.84
N ASN A 3 27.60 0.80 0.89
CA ASN A 3 26.93 1.34 2.07
C ASN A 3 25.46 1.68 1.72
N PRO A 4 24.47 1.19 2.49
CA PRO A 4 23.04 1.40 2.22
C PRO A 4 22.52 2.81 2.54
N TYR A 5 23.38 3.77 2.86
CA TYR A 5 23.06 5.17 3.15
C TYR A 5 23.86 6.15 2.29
N SER A 6 24.52 5.66 1.25
CA SER A 6 25.42 6.45 0.42
C SER A 6 24.72 7.63 -0.27
N GLY A 7 23.43 7.52 -0.60
CA GLY A 7 22.65 8.59 -1.20
C GLY A 7 22.48 9.83 -0.33
N ASN A 8 22.70 9.73 0.99
CA ASN A 8 22.61 10.89 1.89
C ASN A 8 23.74 11.91 1.66
N VAL A 9 24.88 11.52 1.07
CA VAL A 9 25.96 12.47 0.76
C VAL A 9 25.53 13.52 -0.26
N VAL A 10 24.56 13.19 -1.12
CA VAL A 10 23.95 14.11 -2.08
C VAL A 10 23.13 15.18 -1.36
N ASP A 11 22.44 14.82 -0.29
CA ASP A 11 21.60 15.75 0.48
C ASP A 11 22.45 16.70 1.35
N VAL A 12 23.64 16.27 1.78
CA VAL A 12 24.56 17.08 2.59
C VAL A 12 25.39 18.04 1.74
N CYS A 13 25.66 17.72 0.48
CA CYS A 13 26.56 18.51 -0.37
C CYS A 13 25.96 19.89 -0.72
N PRO A 14 26.53 21.00 -0.24
CA PRO A 14 25.94 22.33 -0.44
C PRO A 14 26.20 22.91 -1.83
N VAL A 15 27.21 22.38 -2.54
CA VAL A 15 27.74 22.96 -3.79
C VAL A 15 27.38 22.16 -5.04
N GLY A 16 26.68 21.03 -4.91
CA GLY A 16 26.37 20.16 -6.05
C GLY A 16 27.58 19.45 -6.67
N ALA A 17 28.67 19.30 -5.91
CA ALA A 17 29.80 18.44 -6.29
C ALA A 17 29.41 16.95 -6.26
N LEU A 18 28.59 16.57 -5.27
CA LEU A 18 27.97 15.25 -5.17
C LEU A 18 26.50 15.38 -5.58
N THR A 19 26.13 14.74 -6.69
CA THR A 19 24.76 14.75 -7.22
C THR A 19 24.28 13.33 -7.46
N SER A 20 22.99 13.07 -7.22
CA SER A 20 22.37 11.80 -7.60
C SER A 20 22.46 11.59 -9.11
N ALA A 21 23.08 10.49 -9.54
CA ALA A 21 23.15 10.11 -10.96
C ALA A 21 21.74 9.89 -11.56
N ASP A 22 20.79 9.45 -10.75
CA ASP A 22 19.41 9.23 -11.17
C ASP A 22 18.69 10.56 -11.51
N PHE A 23 18.97 11.61 -10.74
CA PHE A 23 18.33 12.92 -10.88
C PHE A 23 19.11 13.92 -11.76
N ARG A 24 20.44 13.79 -11.82
CA ARG A 24 21.31 14.75 -12.51
C ARG A 24 20.89 14.90 -13.97
N PHE A 25 20.74 16.14 -14.41
CA PHE A 25 20.33 16.52 -15.77
C PHE A 25 18.93 16.04 -16.22
N ARG A 26 18.09 15.50 -15.31
CA ARG A 26 16.71 15.13 -15.66
C ARG A 26 15.78 16.33 -15.74
N VAL A 27 15.85 17.22 -14.75
CA VAL A 27 14.97 18.40 -14.63
C VAL A 27 15.58 19.40 -13.64
N ARG A 28 15.18 20.68 -13.72
CA ARG A 28 15.56 21.68 -12.72
C ARG A 28 14.59 21.70 -11.55
N VAL A 29 15.11 21.89 -10.34
CA VAL A 29 14.34 21.79 -9.09
C VAL A 29 13.19 22.80 -8.98
N TRP A 30 13.30 23.98 -9.58
CA TRP A 30 12.24 25.00 -9.58
C TRP A 30 11.04 24.67 -10.46
N PHE A 31 11.13 23.63 -11.30
CA PHE A 31 9.99 23.09 -12.04
C PHE A 31 9.26 21.96 -11.29
N LEU A 32 9.76 21.54 -10.13
CA LEU A 32 9.20 20.45 -9.35
C LEU A 32 8.31 20.95 -8.23
N LYS A 33 7.23 20.21 -7.98
CA LYS A 33 6.43 20.31 -6.76
C LYS A 33 6.96 19.30 -5.75
N GLY A 34 7.20 19.75 -4.52
CA GLY A 34 7.52 18.86 -3.40
C GLY A 34 6.26 18.49 -2.64
N THR A 35 6.02 17.20 -2.40
CA THR A 35 4.92 16.70 -1.56
C THR A 35 5.48 15.91 -0.39
N THR A 36 5.06 16.24 0.83
CA THR A 36 5.47 15.52 2.04
C THR A 36 4.75 14.18 2.12
N SER A 37 5.47 13.10 2.39
CA SER A 37 4.91 11.76 2.46
C SER A 37 5.77 10.87 3.38
N VAL A 38 5.43 9.59 3.45
CA VAL A 38 6.09 8.57 4.27
C VAL A 38 6.61 7.47 3.36
N CYS A 39 7.84 7.01 3.63
CA CYS A 39 8.44 5.89 2.91
C CYS A 39 7.65 4.61 3.14
N ALA A 40 7.25 3.94 2.06
CA ALA A 40 6.57 2.65 2.10
C ALA A 40 7.52 1.43 2.07
N GLY A 41 8.82 1.63 2.31
CA GLY A 41 9.84 0.58 2.17
C GLY A 41 10.08 -0.31 3.40
N CYS A 42 9.79 0.19 4.61
CA CYS A 42 9.86 -0.60 5.84
C CYS A 42 9.11 0.08 6.99
N SER A 43 8.98 -0.66 8.10
CA SER A 43 8.21 -0.27 9.27
C SER A 43 8.74 0.93 10.02
N THR A 44 9.97 1.40 9.73
CA THR A 44 10.47 2.69 10.21
C THR A 44 9.55 3.85 9.82
N GLY A 45 8.97 3.78 8.61
CA GLY A 45 8.10 4.85 8.09
C GLY A 45 8.85 6.18 8.00
N CYS A 46 10.04 6.19 7.37
CA CYS A 46 10.86 7.39 7.25
C CYS A 46 10.10 8.54 6.58
N ASN A 47 10.25 9.76 7.09
CA ASN A 47 9.60 10.93 6.53
C ASN A 47 10.37 11.37 5.30
N LEU A 48 9.66 11.58 4.19
CA LEU A 48 10.29 12.01 2.93
C LEU A 48 9.49 13.12 2.25
N ARG A 49 10.13 13.74 1.26
CA ARG A 49 9.51 14.62 0.28
C ARG A 49 9.65 13.97 -1.09
N ILE A 50 8.54 13.82 -1.79
CA ILE A 50 8.49 13.37 -3.18
C ILE A 50 8.56 14.60 -4.06
N ASP A 51 9.63 14.75 -4.83
CA ASP A 51 9.75 15.82 -5.83
C ASP A 51 9.24 15.28 -7.16
N HIS A 52 8.15 15.88 -7.65
CA HIS A 52 7.42 15.42 -8.81
C HIS A 52 6.99 16.58 -9.71
N SER A 53 6.52 16.26 -10.91
CA SER A 53 5.90 17.22 -11.82
C SER A 53 4.62 16.65 -12.41
N ALA A 54 3.58 17.48 -12.48
CA ALA A 54 2.30 17.13 -13.11
C ALA A 54 2.41 16.99 -14.64
N ARG A 55 3.40 17.64 -15.26
CA ARG A 55 3.74 17.48 -16.69
C ARG A 55 5.14 16.88 -16.76
N ALA A 56 5.38 15.87 -17.60
CA ALA A 56 6.74 15.44 -17.89
C ALA A 56 7.51 16.63 -18.50
N VAL A 57 8.34 17.30 -17.69
CA VAL A 57 9.14 18.44 -18.14
C VAL A 57 10.39 17.84 -18.78
N GLY A 58 10.49 17.98 -20.11
CA GLY A 58 11.61 17.48 -20.92
C GLY A 58 11.31 16.14 -21.59
N GLY A 59 10.86 16.19 -22.85
CA GLY A 59 10.97 15.13 -23.86
C GLY A 59 10.50 13.72 -23.48
N GLY A 60 9.31 13.35 -23.98
CA GLY A 60 8.66 12.04 -23.92
C GLY A 60 9.53 10.84 -23.54
N ILE A 61 9.33 10.34 -22.32
CA ILE A 61 9.64 8.95 -21.98
C ILE A 61 8.48 8.10 -22.50
N PRO A 62 8.73 7.03 -23.27
CA PRO A 62 7.69 6.12 -23.72
C PRO A 62 6.90 5.58 -22.51
N GLY A 63 5.57 5.73 -22.52
CA GLY A 63 4.68 5.17 -21.50
C GLY A 63 4.07 6.17 -20.50
N TYR A 64 4.52 7.44 -20.46
CA TYR A 64 3.92 8.46 -19.60
C TYR A 64 3.17 9.51 -20.42
N THR A 65 1.85 9.59 -20.23
CA THR A 65 1.00 10.65 -20.79
C THR A 65 1.18 11.95 -20.00
N ALA A 66 0.78 13.08 -20.59
CA ALA A 66 0.88 14.41 -19.96
C ALA A 66 0.07 14.58 -18.65
N THR A 67 -0.64 13.55 -18.20
CA THR A 67 -1.63 13.57 -17.11
C THR A 67 -1.23 12.82 -15.84
N ASP A 68 -0.31 11.84 -15.94
CA ASP A 68 -0.11 10.85 -14.87
C ASP A 68 0.92 11.31 -13.81
N GLY A 69 1.54 12.48 -14.03
CA GLY A 69 2.61 12.99 -13.17
C GLY A 69 3.88 12.11 -13.22
N LYS A 70 5.02 12.68 -12.87
CA LYS A 70 6.28 11.93 -12.78
C LYS A 70 7.01 12.23 -11.49
N ILE A 71 7.44 11.18 -10.79
CA ILE A 71 8.35 11.29 -9.65
C ILE A 71 9.78 11.36 -10.19
N TYR A 72 10.54 12.35 -9.74
CA TYR A 72 11.93 12.53 -10.18
C TYR A 72 12.94 12.15 -9.10
N ARG A 73 12.56 12.27 -7.82
CA ARG A 73 13.36 11.83 -6.69
C ARG A 73 12.53 11.83 -5.42
N THR A 74 13.02 11.10 -4.42
CA THR A 74 12.64 11.31 -3.02
C THR A 74 13.81 11.86 -2.23
N VAL A 75 13.52 12.71 -1.25
CA VAL A 75 14.50 13.35 -0.37
C VAL A 75 14.08 13.17 1.08
N GLY A 76 15.03 12.95 1.99
CA GLY A 76 14.74 12.86 3.42
C GLY A 76 14.07 14.14 3.93
N ARG A 77 12.96 13.99 4.65
CA ARG A 77 12.30 15.10 5.34
C ARG A 77 12.65 15.03 6.82
N ARG A 78 12.93 16.18 7.42
CA ARG A 78 13.35 16.23 8.81
C ARG A 78 12.22 15.80 9.75
N ASN A 79 12.45 14.75 10.53
CA ASN A 79 11.63 14.33 11.67
C ASN A 79 12.56 13.72 12.74
N VAL A 80 12.78 14.46 13.83
CA VAL A 80 13.75 14.10 14.87
C VAL A 80 13.43 12.78 15.58
N ASP A 81 12.16 12.39 15.61
CA ASP A 81 11.67 11.20 16.29
C ASP A 81 11.70 9.94 15.41
N VAL A 82 11.92 10.09 14.10
CA VAL A 82 11.87 8.98 13.14
C VAL A 82 13.20 8.81 12.41
N ASN A 83 13.46 9.66 11.40
CA ASN A 83 14.60 9.49 10.51
C ASN A 83 15.64 10.62 10.60
N LYS A 84 15.46 11.56 11.55
CA LYS A 84 16.24 12.78 11.68
C LYS A 84 16.17 13.60 10.40
N SER A 85 17.06 13.39 9.43
CA SER A 85 16.98 13.97 8.07
C SER A 85 17.33 12.95 6.98
N TRP A 86 17.51 11.67 7.33
CA TRP A 86 18.16 10.67 6.50
C TRP A 86 17.18 9.70 5.86
N LEU A 87 17.61 9.03 4.79
CA LEU A 87 16.93 7.88 4.19
C LEU A 87 17.96 6.79 3.89
N CYS A 88 17.58 5.52 4.04
CA CYS A 88 18.34 4.45 3.40
C CYS A 88 18.17 4.53 1.88
N ASP A 89 19.12 3.98 1.12
CA ASP A 89 19.13 4.01 -0.33
C ASP A 89 17.95 3.21 -0.92
N GLU A 90 17.55 2.11 -0.28
CA GLU A 90 16.32 1.36 -0.61
C GLU A 90 15.08 2.26 -0.57
N GLY A 91 14.90 2.99 0.54
CA GLY A 91 13.77 3.89 0.73
C GLY A 91 13.83 5.12 -0.20
N ARG A 92 15.04 5.62 -0.49
CA ARG A 92 15.27 6.74 -1.41
C ARG A 92 14.90 6.39 -2.85
N LEU A 93 15.20 5.17 -3.27
CA LEU A 93 15.03 4.67 -4.63
C LEU A 93 13.74 3.85 -4.81
N SER A 94 12.89 3.78 -3.78
CA SER A 94 11.68 2.96 -3.80
C SER A 94 10.68 3.36 -4.89
N PHE A 95 10.72 4.60 -5.39
CA PHE A 95 9.83 5.05 -6.46
C PHE A 95 10.11 4.34 -7.79
N HIS A 96 11.32 3.81 -8.01
CA HIS A 96 11.61 3.01 -9.21
C HIS A 96 10.82 1.71 -9.25
N THR A 97 10.33 1.20 -8.11
CA THR A 97 9.46 0.00 -8.14
C THR A 97 8.15 0.25 -8.88
N LEU A 98 7.74 1.51 -9.04
CA LEU A 98 6.55 1.91 -9.81
C LEU A 98 6.83 1.97 -11.33
N GLU A 99 8.10 2.09 -11.71
CA GLU A 99 8.55 2.18 -13.10
C GLU A 99 9.09 0.83 -13.61
N ARG A 100 9.44 -0.09 -12.70
CA ARG A 100 10.08 -1.37 -13.01
C ARG A 100 9.18 -2.34 -13.78
N TRP A 101 7.88 -2.37 -13.48
CA TRP A 101 6.92 -3.24 -14.18
C TRP A 101 5.79 -2.41 -14.81
N PRO A 102 5.07 -2.93 -15.82
CA PRO A 102 3.91 -2.27 -16.37
C PRO A 102 2.82 -2.03 -15.31
N ARG A 103 2.35 -0.79 -15.21
CA ARG A 103 1.24 -0.41 -14.33
C ARG A 103 -0.08 -0.95 -14.86
N LEU A 104 -0.90 -1.53 -13.98
CA LEU A 104 -2.26 -1.92 -14.33
C LEU A 104 -3.11 -0.65 -14.46
N ARG A 105 -3.69 -0.39 -15.64
CA ARG A 105 -4.43 0.85 -15.93
C ARG A 105 -5.94 0.67 -15.93
N ASN A 106 -6.42 -0.50 -16.34
CA ASN A 106 -7.84 -0.78 -16.48
C ASN A 106 -8.19 -2.04 -15.68
N ALA A 107 -9.44 -2.11 -15.21
CA ALA A 107 -9.95 -3.30 -14.57
C ALA A 107 -10.35 -4.33 -15.62
N THR A 108 -10.19 -5.62 -15.29
CA THR A 108 -10.50 -6.72 -16.20
C THR A 108 -11.32 -7.80 -15.54
N MET A 109 -12.18 -8.44 -16.34
CA MET A 109 -12.92 -9.64 -15.95
C MET A 109 -12.94 -10.57 -17.17
N ALA A 110 -12.55 -11.84 -16.99
CA ALA A 110 -12.40 -12.81 -18.09
C ALA A 110 -11.53 -12.31 -19.27
N GLY A 111 -10.51 -11.48 -18.99
CA GLY A 111 -9.62 -10.92 -20.00
C GLY A 111 -10.16 -9.69 -20.75
N GLU A 112 -11.41 -9.29 -20.51
CA GLU A 112 -12.01 -8.10 -21.11
C GLU A 112 -11.86 -6.89 -20.17
N SER A 113 -11.54 -5.74 -20.75
CA SER A 113 -11.45 -4.47 -20.01
C SER A 113 -12.85 -3.94 -19.72
N ARG A 114 -13.12 -3.58 -18.46
CA ARG A 114 -14.39 -3.01 -17.99
C ARG A 114 -14.12 -1.87 -17.01
N SER A 115 -15.12 -1.02 -16.79
CA SER A 115 -14.97 0.08 -15.84
C SER A 115 -14.89 -0.45 -14.40
N VAL A 116 -14.12 0.22 -13.55
CA VAL A 116 -14.02 -0.12 -12.11
C VAL A 116 -15.40 -0.08 -11.46
N ALA A 117 -16.24 0.92 -11.78
CA ALA A 117 -17.57 1.07 -11.18
C ALA A 117 -18.49 -0.12 -11.51
N GLU A 118 -18.52 -0.57 -12.77
CA GLU A 118 -19.28 -1.76 -13.19
C GLU A 118 -18.79 -3.00 -12.45
N LEU A 119 -17.47 -3.21 -12.39
CA LEU A 119 -16.92 -4.39 -11.73
C LEU A 119 -17.15 -4.39 -10.22
N LEU A 120 -17.13 -3.24 -9.55
CA LEU A 120 -17.44 -3.16 -8.12
C LEU A 120 -18.89 -3.57 -7.84
N ALA A 121 -19.85 -3.20 -8.69
CA ALA A 121 -21.23 -3.65 -8.56
C ALA A 121 -21.35 -5.18 -8.72
N ILE A 122 -20.69 -5.75 -9.73
CA ILE A 122 -20.65 -7.21 -9.95
C ILE A 122 -19.98 -7.92 -8.77
N VAL A 123 -18.84 -7.40 -8.29
CA VAL A 123 -18.11 -7.97 -7.15
C VAL A 123 -18.97 -7.97 -5.90
N HIS A 124 -19.69 -6.87 -5.63
CA HIS A 124 -20.60 -6.78 -4.50
C HIS A 124 -21.71 -7.84 -4.60
N GLU A 125 -22.40 -7.92 -5.73
CA GLU A 125 -23.46 -8.91 -5.96
C GLU A 125 -22.96 -10.36 -5.80
N ARG A 126 -21.76 -10.67 -6.32
CA ARG A 126 -21.15 -12.00 -6.20
C ARG A 126 -20.80 -12.34 -4.76
N PHE A 127 -20.23 -11.40 -4.00
CA PHE A 127 -19.97 -11.63 -2.59
C PHE A 127 -21.25 -11.77 -1.77
N GLU A 128 -22.29 -11.00 -2.03
CA GLU A 128 -23.60 -11.16 -1.37
C GLU A 128 -24.25 -12.51 -1.70
N SER A 129 -24.17 -12.96 -2.95
CA SER A 129 -24.67 -14.28 -3.35
C SER A 129 -23.94 -15.41 -2.61
N ILE A 130 -22.60 -15.33 -2.51
CA ILE A 130 -21.79 -16.30 -1.75
C ILE A 130 -22.16 -16.26 -0.26
N ARG A 131 -22.32 -15.07 0.33
CA ARG A 131 -22.77 -14.90 1.73
C ARG A 131 -24.14 -15.52 1.97
N GLY A 132 -25.09 -15.31 1.07
CA GLY A 132 -26.45 -15.86 1.16
C GLY A 132 -26.50 -17.38 1.08
N GLN A 133 -25.63 -17.99 0.26
CA GLN A 133 -25.60 -19.44 0.06
C GLN A 133 -24.75 -20.19 1.10
N SER A 134 -23.65 -19.59 1.55
CA SER A 134 -22.61 -20.28 2.34
C SER A 134 -22.31 -19.60 3.68
N GLY A 135 -23.12 -18.60 4.08
CA GLY A 135 -22.97 -17.84 5.31
C GLY A 135 -21.96 -16.70 5.22
N GLY A 136 -22.06 -15.72 6.12
CA GLY A 136 -21.21 -14.52 6.09
C GLY A 136 -19.71 -14.78 6.19
N ALA A 137 -19.32 -15.92 6.78
CA ALA A 137 -17.92 -16.32 6.93
C ALA A 137 -17.27 -16.87 5.65
N SER A 138 -18.06 -17.07 4.58
CA SER A 138 -17.61 -17.62 3.31
C SER A 138 -16.89 -16.62 2.41
N VAL A 139 -16.82 -15.36 2.80
CA VAL A 139 -15.96 -14.35 2.15
C VAL A 139 -14.92 -13.81 3.11
N ALA A 140 -13.74 -13.50 2.58
CA ALA A 140 -12.62 -12.94 3.36
C ALA A 140 -11.78 -11.99 2.49
N ALA A 141 -10.80 -11.33 3.09
CA ALA A 141 -9.79 -10.59 2.36
C ALA A 141 -8.36 -10.91 2.81
N LEU A 142 -7.45 -10.90 1.85
CA LEU A 142 -6.01 -10.86 2.06
C LEU A 142 -5.52 -9.49 1.59
N VAL A 143 -4.99 -8.67 2.50
CA VAL A 143 -4.50 -7.32 2.19
C VAL A 143 -3.01 -7.18 2.49
N SER A 144 -2.43 -6.02 2.19
CA SER A 144 -1.02 -5.74 2.49
C SER A 144 -0.92 -4.73 3.64
N ALA A 145 0.03 -4.94 4.54
CA ALA A 145 0.42 -3.92 5.53
C ALA A 145 1.15 -2.71 4.92
N THR A 146 1.22 -2.61 3.58
CA THR A 146 1.54 -1.36 2.88
C THR A 146 0.32 -0.47 2.65
N ASN A 147 -0.91 -0.99 2.81
CA ASN A 147 -2.11 -0.18 2.67
C ASN A 147 -2.29 0.75 3.88
N THR A 148 -2.95 1.89 3.65
CA THR A 148 -3.21 2.89 4.69
C THR A 148 -4.18 2.37 5.75
N ASN A 149 -4.16 2.95 6.94
CA ASN A 149 -5.08 2.58 8.02
C ASN A 149 -6.55 2.71 7.58
N GLU A 150 -6.88 3.73 6.79
CA GLU A 150 -8.22 3.97 6.27
C GLU A 150 -8.66 2.83 5.34
N ALA A 151 -7.78 2.41 4.42
CA ALA A 151 -8.06 1.30 3.52
C ALA A 151 -8.27 -0.01 4.30
N LEU A 152 -7.37 -0.30 5.25
CA LEU A 152 -7.43 -1.48 6.11
C LEU A 152 -8.70 -1.50 6.97
N PHE A 153 -9.09 -0.34 7.52
CA PHE A 153 -10.30 -0.19 8.32
C PHE A 153 -11.57 -0.43 7.50
N LEU A 154 -11.69 0.17 6.31
CA LEU A 154 -12.83 -0.07 5.43
C LEU A 154 -12.89 -1.51 4.91
N THR A 155 -11.75 -2.14 4.62
CA THR A 155 -11.72 -3.57 4.31
C THR A 155 -12.20 -4.41 5.50
N LYS A 156 -11.77 -4.10 6.74
CA LYS A 156 -12.26 -4.76 7.96
C LYS A 156 -13.78 -4.65 8.06
N LYS A 157 -14.34 -3.47 7.81
CA LYS A 157 -15.79 -3.23 7.81
C LYS A 157 -16.51 -4.07 6.78
N TYR A 158 -16.06 -4.05 5.52
CA TYR A 158 -16.75 -4.76 4.45
C TYR A 158 -16.71 -6.28 4.63
N PHE A 159 -15.62 -6.83 5.17
CA PHE A 159 -15.45 -8.28 5.39
C PHE A 159 -15.79 -8.74 6.81
N ASN A 160 -16.44 -7.91 7.63
CA ASN A 160 -16.82 -8.23 9.01
C ASN A 160 -15.66 -8.81 9.84
N GLY A 161 -14.47 -8.18 9.73
CA GLY A 161 -13.26 -8.61 10.44
C GLY A 161 -12.51 -9.79 9.84
N ARG A 162 -13.02 -10.43 8.77
CA ARG A 162 -12.36 -11.57 8.10
C ARG A 162 -11.27 -11.12 7.14
N VAL A 163 -10.24 -10.49 7.70
CA VAL A 163 -9.12 -9.92 6.96
C VAL A 163 -7.80 -10.39 7.57
N ASP A 164 -6.90 -10.89 6.73
CA ASP A 164 -5.52 -11.19 7.10
C ASP A 164 -4.56 -10.42 6.16
N PHE A 165 -3.32 -10.26 6.60
CA PHE A 165 -2.27 -9.62 5.80
C PHE A 165 -0.95 -10.40 5.84
N ARG A 166 -0.88 -11.48 6.64
CA ARG A 166 0.34 -12.26 6.82
C ARG A 166 0.54 -13.18 5.64
N LEU A 167 1.75 -13.17 5.10
CA LEU A 167 2.22 -14.09 4.05
C LEU A 167 2.92 -15.31 4.65
N GLY A 168 3.25 -15.30 5.94
CA GLY A 168 3.74 -16.45 6.71
C GLY A 168 5.21 -16.80 6.51
N ARG A 169 5.96 -15.96 5.77
CA ARG A 169 7.41 -16.11 5.53
C ARG A 169 8.18 -14.84 5.76
N GLU A 170 7.56 -13.80 6.32
CA GLU A 170 8.04 -12.42 6.38
C GLU A 170 9.53 -12.33 6.74
N THR A 171 9.98 -13.01 7.79
CA THR A 171 11.39 -13.04 8.23
C THR A 171 12.35 -13.66 7.21
N GLU A 172 11.92 -14.65 6.44
CA GLU A 172 12.68 -15.30 5.36
C GLU A 172 12.69 -14.45 4.07
N LEU A 173 11.68 -13.61 3.88
CA LEU A 173 11.52 -12.78 2.68
C LEU A 173 12.45 -11.56 2.67
N TYR A 174 13.16 -11.27 3.76
CA TYR A 174 13.99 -10.08 3.88
C TYR A 174 15.45 -10.49 4.07
N ALA A 175 16.16 -10.69 2.95
CA ALA A 175 17.59 -11.00 2.94
C ALA A 175 18.49 -9.86 3.45
N GLU A 176 17.90 -8.70 3.76
CA GLU A 176 18.61 -7.47 4.13
C GLU A 176 18.58 -7.27 5.65
N PRO A 177 19.73 -7.12 6.32
CA PRO A 177 19.78 -6.97 7.76
C PRO A 177 19.10 -5.66 8.20
N GLN A 178 18.25 -5.78 9.21
CA GLN A 178 17.91 -4.66 10.08
C GLN A 178 19.19 -4.06 10.66
N ASP A 179 19.21 -2.74 10.78
CA ASP A 179 20.30 -2.01 11.41
C ASP A 179 19.81 -1.18 12.59
N GLU A 180 20.75 -0.62 13.34
CA GLU A 180 20.47 0.30 14.45
C GLU A 180 20.14 1.73 13.99
N LEU A 181 19.97 1.93 12.67
CA LEU A 181 19.70 3.23 12.05
C LEU A 181 18.24 3.29 11.58
N LEU A 182 17.98 3.02 10.30
CA LEU A 182 16.65 3.21 9.68
C LEU A 182 16.10 1.95 9.01
N ARG A 183 16.90 0.91 8.78
CA ARG A 183 16.44 -0.29 8.07
C ARG A 183 15.89 -1.28 9.08
N ARG A 184 14.66 -1.74 8.84
CA ARG A 184 13.98 -2.77 9.65
C ARG A 184 13.73 -4.02 8.83
N LEU A 185 13.61 -5.15 9.53
CA LEU A 185 13.22 -6.42 8.91
C LEU A 185 11.82 -6.30 8.31
N ASP A 186 10.85 -5.80 9.09
CA ASP A 186 9.51 -5.56 8.58
C ASP A 186 9.51 -4.54 7.42
N LYS A 187 9.29 -5.01 6.19
CA LYS A 187 9.25 -4.17 4.99
C LYS A 187 7.90 -3.50 4.72
N HIS A 188 6.99 -3.51 5.70
CA HIS A 188 5.73 -2.78 5.59
C HIS A 188 5.73 -1.54 6.48
N PRO A 189 5.33 -0.37 5.98
CA PRO A 189 5.25 0.85 6.79
C PRO A 189 4.14 0.82 7.85
N ASN A 190 3.17 -0.11 7.73
CA ASN A 190 1.91 -0.07 8.46
C ASN A 190 1.50 -1.40 9.13
N THR A 191 2.44 -2.32 9.39
CA THR A 191 2.12 -3.56 10.13
C THR A 191 1.49 -3.26 11.50
N ARG A 192 2.03 -2.27 12.22
CA ARG A 192 1.47 -1.84 13.50
C ARG A 192 0.05 -1.31 13.33
N GLY A 193 -0.24 -0.60 12.24
CA GLY A 193 -1.59 -0.14 11.92
C GLY A 193 -2.57 -1.27 11.64
N ALA A 194 -2.15 -2.29 10.89
CA ALA A 194 -2.93 -3.50 10.67
C ALA A 194 -3.24 -4.23 12.00
N LEU A 195 -2.26 -4.35 12.89
CA LEU A 195 -2.47 -4.96 14.22
C LEU A 195 -3.34 -4.12 15.14
N ASN A 196 -3.19 -2.79 15.11
CA ASN A 196 -4.06 -1.86 15.85
C ASN A 196 -5.53 -1.96 15.43
N LEU A 197 -5.79 -2.46 14.22
CA LEU A 197 -7.10 -2.74 13.68
C LEU A 197 -7.55 -4.18 13.93
N ASP A 198 -6.85 -4.95 14.78
CA ASP A 198 -7.10 -6.38 15.04
C ASP A 198 -7.17 -7.23 13.76
N LEU A 199 -6.42 -6.84 12.73
CA LEU A 199 -6.22 -7.71 11.58
C LEU A 199 -5.27 -8.85 11.98
N ALA A 200 -5.27 -9.94 11.19
CA ALA A 200 -4.51 -11.17 11.49
C ALA A 200 -5.11 -12.04 12.61
N GLY A 201 -6.43 -12.24 12.55
CA GLY A 201 -7.17 -13.17 13.43
C GLY A 201 -6.92 -14.66 13.13
N ASP A 202 -7.97 -15.48 13.27
CA ASP A 202 -7.95 -16.95 13.14
C ASP A 202 -7.83 -17.48 11.69
N LEU A 203 -7.56 -16.58 10.74
CA LEU A 203 -7.37 -16.89 9.33
C LEU A 203 -6.01 -17.52 9.03
N ASN A 204 -5.04 -17.37 9.95
CA ASN A 204 -3.70 -17.97 9.88
C ASN A 204 -2.92 -17.61 8.60
N GLY A 205 -3.05 -16.37 8.13
CA GLY A 205 -2.31 -15.83 6.99
C GLY A 205 -2.65 -16.50 5.66
N LEU A 206 -1.79 -16.28 4.66
CA LEU A 206 -1.93 -16.82 3.31
C LEU A 206 -2.14 -18.34 3.29
N ARG A 207 -1.36 -19.09 4.08
CA ARG A 207 -1.49 -20.55 4.17
C ARG A 207 -2.85 -20.96 4.72
N GLY A 208 -3.28 -20.39 5.84
CA GLY A 208 -4.57 -20.74 6.45
C GLY A 208 -5.76 -20.34 5.57
N LEU A 209 -5.67 -19.20 4.88
CA LEU A 209 -6.65 -18.76 3.89
C LEU A 209 -6.75 -19.72 2.71
N ARG A 210 -5.61 -20.20 2.19
CA ARG A 210 -5.57 -21.24 1.14
C ARG A 210 -6.24 -22.53 1.62
N GLU A 211 -5.88 -23.03 2.80
CA GLU A 211 -6.46 -24.25 3.35
C GLU A 211 -7.98 -24.13 3.57
N LYS A 212 -8.47 -22.96 4.01
CA LYS A 212 -9.92 -22.68 4.13
C LYS A 212 -10.61 -22.58 2.76
N ALA A 213 -9.92 -22.06 1.73
CA ALA A 213 -10.43 -22.03 0.36
C ALA A 213 -10.53 -23.42 -0.26
N GLU A 214 -9.51 -24.26 -0.06
CA GLU A 214 -9.49 -25.67 -0.52
C GLU A 214 -10.64 -26.48 0.12
N ARG A 215 -10.95 -26.24 1.40
CA ARG A 215 -12.09 -26.85 2.12
C ARG A 215 -13.45 -26.22 1.80
N LYS A 216 -13.49 -25.14 1.02
CA LYS A 216 -14.71 -24.36 0.70
C LYS A 216 -15.37 -23.68 1.92
N ASP A 217 -14.61 -23.50 3.00
CA ASP A 217 -14.98 -22.66 4.15
C ASP A 217 -14.97 -21.18 3.75
N VAL A 218 -14.05 -20.80 2.85
CA VAL A 218 -14.00 -19.50 2.18
C VAL A 218 -14.13 -19.73 0.68
N ARG A 219 -15.07 -19.06 0.04
CA ARG A 219 -15.40 -19.23 -1.38
C ARG A 219 -15.15 -17.97 -2.20
N GLY A 220 -15.35 -16.80 -1.58
CA GLY A 220 -15.06 -15.51 -2.18
C GLY A 220 -13.88 -14.82 -1.48
N MET A 221 -12.98 -14.20 -2.23
CA MET A 221 -11.91 -13.41 -1.61
C MET A 221 -11.53 -12.16 -2.38
N TRP A 222 -11.27 -11.07 -1.65
CA TRP A 222 -10.52 -9.92 -2.16
C TRP A 222 -9.07 -10.03 -1.76
N ILE A 223 -8.17 -9.92 -2.73
CA ILE A 223 -6.74 -10.12 -2.58
C ILE A 223 -6.03 -8.83 -3.04
N SER A 224 -5.50 -8.04 -2.11
CA SER A 224 -4.84 -6.76 -2.39
C SER A 224 -3.34 -6.85 -2.17
N PHE A 225 -2.56 -6.48 -3.20
CA PHE A 225 -1.10 -6.54 -3.15
C PHE A 225 -0.41 -5.32 -3.73
N HIS A 226 0.72 -4.96 -3.10
CA HIS A 226 1.65 -3.96 -3.58
C HIS A 226 3.01 -4.62 -3.93
N PRO A 227 3.68 -4.23 -5.04
CA PRO A 227 4.91 -4.84 -5.58
C PRO A 227 6.10 -4.87 -4.63
N GLN A 228 6.12 -4.05 -3.58
CA GLN A 228 7.26 -3.92 -2.66
C GLN A 228 7.63 -5.24 -1.96
N LEU A 229 6.78 -6.27 -2.04
CA LEU A 229 7.01 -7.59 -1.46
C LEU A 229 7.13 -8.73 -2.48
N VAL A 230 6.50 -8.60 -3.66
CA VAL A 230 6.28 -9.72 -4.61
C VAL A 230 6.81 -9.41 -6.01
N GLY A 231 7.44 -8.24 -6.18
CA GLY A 231 7.85 -7.72 -7.47
C GLY A 231 8.84 -8.60 -8.24
N ASP A 232 9.82 -9.23 -7.59
CA ASP A 232 10.76 -10.07 -8.36
C ASP A 232 11.49 -11.23 -7.63
N ASP A 233 11.27 -11.55 -6.34
CA ASP A 233 12.20 -12.48 -5.68
C ASP A 233 11.60 -13.61 -4.83
N ARG A 234 10.28 -13.88 -4.89
CA ARG A 234 9.63 -14.85 -3.96
C ARG A 234 8.68 -15.82 -4.67
N PRO A 235 9.19 -16.76 -5.47
CA PRO A 235 8.38 -17.67 -6.29
C PRO A 235 7.39 -18.51 -5.46
N GLU A 236 7.71 -18.80 -4.21
CA GLU A 236 6.86 -19.61 -3.33
C GLU A 236 5.60 -18.86 -2.89
N ILE A 237 5.68 -17.54 -2.62
CA ILE A 237 4.47 -16.74 -2.33
C ILE A 237 3.59 -16.66 -3.57
N ILE A 238 4.20 -16.43 -4.73
CA ILE A 238 3.46 -16.32 -6.00
C ILE A 238 2.72 -17.64 -6.28
N GLU A 239 3.37 -18.78 -6.04
CA GLU A 239 2.75 -20.09 -6.18
C GLU A 239 1.59 -20.28 -5.18
N ASP A 240 1.78 -19.90 -3.92
CA ASP A 240 0.72 -19.97 -2.92
C ASP A 240 -0.48 -19.08 -3.26
N LEU A 241 -0.24 -17.89 -3.84
CA LEU A 241 -1.29 -16.99 -4.34
C LEU A 241 -2.04 -17.59 -5.51
N ARG A 242 -1.35 -18.22 -6.46
CA ARG A 242 -2.00 -18.93 -7.59
C ARG A 242 -2.90 -20.06 -7.09
N ARG A 243 -2.42 -20.86 -6.14
CA ARG A 243 -3.21 -21.95 -5.55
C ARG A 243 -4.42 -21.44 -4.79
N LEU A 244 -4.26 -20.36 -4.03
CA LEU A 244 -5.37 -19.70 -3.36
C LEU A 244 -6.42 -19.22 -4.36
N ILE A 245 -6.01 -18.51 -5.42
CA ILE A 245 -6.92 -18.04 -6.48
C ILE A 245 -7.67 -19.21 -7.13
N ALA A 246 -6.97 -20.29 -7.47
CA ALA A 246 -7.56 -21.47 -8.09
C ALA A 246 -8.54 -22.23 -7.17
N ALA A 247 -8.35 -22.15 -5.84
CA ALA A 247 -9.23 -22.80 -4.88
C ALA A 247 -10.55 -22.03 -4.64
N LEU A 248 -10.61 -20.73 -4.96
CA LEU A 248 -11.78 -19.88 -4.74
C LEU A 248 -12.84 -20.07 -5.82
N GLU A 249 -14.10 -19.88 -5.45
CA GLU A 249 -15.22 -19.79 -6.41
C GLU A 249 -15.20 -18.43 -7.12
N PHE A 250 -14.87 -17.36 -6.38
CA PHE A 250 -14.77 -16.01 -6.92
C PHE A 250 -13.61 -15.26 -6.27
N SER A 251 -12.69 -14.75 -7.09
CA SER A 251 -11.51 -14.03 -6.62
C SER A 251 -11.40 -12.65 -7.27
N VAL A 252 -11.11 -11.65 -6.45
CA VAL A 252 -10.82 -10.29 -6.90
C VAL A 252 -9.40 -9.97 -6.51
N VAL A 253 -8.54 -9.68 -7.48
CA VAL A 253 -7.17 -9.23 -7.22
C VAL A 253 -7.05 -7.75 -7.50
N SER A 254 -6.70 -6.96 -6.48
CA SER A 254 -6.39 -5.55 -6.65
C SER A 254 -4.88 -5.33 -6.56
N THR A 255 -4.27 -4.75 -7.60
CA THR A 255 -2.80 -4.57 -7.68
C THR A 255 -2.43 -3.29 -8.44
N THR A 256 -1.25 -2.74 -8.15
CA THR A 256 -0.72 -1.55 -8.86
C THR A 256 -0.10 -1.90 -10.22
N HIS A 257 0.31 -3.16 -10.42
CA HIS A 257 1.03 -3.63 -11.60
C HIS A 257 0.33 -4.82 -12.25
N ASP A 258 0.51 -4.96 -13.57
CA ASP A 258 -0.06 -6.04 -14.36
C ASP A 258 0.77 -7.34 -14.20
N PHE A 259 0.59 -7.99 -13.05
CA PHE A 259 1.27 -9.23 -12.74
C PHE A 259 0.63 -10.43 -13.44
N ALA A 260 1.46 -11.29 -14.03
CA ALA A 260 0.99 -12.50 -14.73
C ALA A 260 0.18 -13.45 -13.82
N TRP A 261 0.54 -13.56 -12.52
CA TRP A 261 -0.20 -14.40 -11.58
C TRP A 261 -1.60 -13.86 -11.25
N ALA A 262 -1.78 -12.53 -11.27
CA ALA A 262 -3.05 -11.88 -10.93
C ALA A 262 -4.12 -12.11 -12.01
N ARG A 263 -3.71 -12.30 -13.27
CA ARG A 263 -4.61 -12.49 -14.42
C ARG A 263 -5.48 -13.76 -14.35
N GLN A 264 -5.18 -14.69 -13.44
CA GLN A 264 -5.98 -15.90 -13.20
C GLN A 264 -7.20 -15.63 -12.31
N ALA A 265 -7.28 -14.46 -11.66
CA ALA A 265 -8.41 -14.10 -10.82
C ALA A 265 -9.68 -13.87 -11.65
N SER A 266 -10.84 -14.01 -11.02
CA SER A 266 -12.13 -13.72 -11.66
C SER A 266 -12.21 -12.26 -12.11
N VAL A 267 -11.71 -11.35 -11.26
CA VAL A 267 -11.66 -9.90 -11.52
C VAL A 267 -10.28 -9.36 -11.12
N VAL A 268 -9.71 -8.49 -11.93
CA VAL A 268 -8.48 -7.74 -11.58
C VAL A 268 -8.78 -6.25 -11.59
N ILE A 269 -8.44 -5.53 -10.51
CA ILE A 269 -8.74 -4.11 -10.34
C ILE A 269 -7.45 -3.30 -10.12
N PRO A 270 -7.20 -2.22 -10.88
CA PRO A 270 -6.05 -1.35 -10.64
C PRO A 270 -6.23 -0.54 -9.36
N VAL A 271 -5.19 -0.51 -8.53
CA VAL A 271 -5.14 0.35 -7.33
C VAL A 271 -4.01 1.37 -7.39
N ALA A 272 -4.17 2.45 -6.64
CA ALA A 272 -3.13 3.45 -6.45
C ALA A 272 -1.93 2.87 -5.67
N ALA A 273 -0.74 3.36 -5.99
CA ALA A 273 0.47 3.10 -5.22
C ALA A 273 0.61 4.06 -4.03
N TRP A 274 1.58 3.78 -3.13
CA TRP A 274 1.87 4.59 -1.95
C TRP A 274 2.11 6.10 -2.22
N SER A 275 2.58 6.46 -3.41
CA SER A 275 2.82 7.85 -3.84
C SER A 275 1.60 8.49 -4.54
N GLU A 276 0.54 7.72 -4.76
CA GLU A 276 -0.67 8.07 -5.50
C GLU A 276 -1.92 8.11 -4.60
N GLU A 277 -1.76 7.80 -3.33
CA GLU A 277 -2.82 7.78 -2.32
C GLU A 277 -2.51 8.69 -1.13
N GLN A 278 -3.56 9.01 -0.39
CA GLN A 278 -3.48 9.77 0.86
C GLN A 278 -4.15 8.95 1.96
N GLY A 279 -3.59 9.03 3.16
CA GLY A 279 -4.11 8.35 4.34
C GLY A 279 -3.08 8.39 5.46
N THR A 280 -3.12 7.39 6.34
CA THR A 280 -2.19 7.29 7.46
C THR A 280 -1.50 5.94 7.55
N TYR A 281 -0.27 5.97 8.07
CA TYR A 281 0.48 4.79 8.50
C TYR A 281 0.85 4.92 9.98
N THR A 282 0.80 3.80 10.69
CA THR A 282 1.34 3.65 12.03
C THR A 282 2.62 2.83 11.95
N ASN A 283 3.74 3.48 12.23
CA ASN A 283 5.06 2.86 12.13
C ASN A 283 5.34 1.90 13.31
N TYR A 284 6.47 1.18 13.27
CA TYR A 284 6.86 0.22 14.32
C TYR A 284 6.90 0.81 15.73
N SER A 285 7.26 2.09 15.87
CA SER A 285 7.36 2.77 17.16
C SER A 285 6.02 3.23 17.72
N GLY A 286 4.91 3.00 17.01
CA GLY A 286 3.58 3.49 17.40
C GLY A 286 3.33 4.95 17.01
N ARG A 287 4.11 5.50 16.08
CA ARG A 287 3.91 6.85 15.55
C ARG A 287 3.01 6.81 14.32
N LEU A 288 1.87 7.48 14.43
CA LEU A 288 0.90 7.72 13.38
C LEU A 288 1.37 8.88 12.49
N GLN A 289 1.37 8.69 11.17
CA GLN A 289 1.90 9.66 10.21
C GLN A 289 1.02 9.76 8.97
N ILE A 290 0.84 10.98 8.47
CA ILE A 290 0.11 11.24 7.22
C ILE A 290 1.02 10.95 6.02
N THR A 291 0.54 10.12 5.10
CA THR A 291 1.08 9.99 3.74
C THR A 291 0.20 10.80 2.78
N ASN A 292 0.81 11.60 1.91
CA ASN A 292 0.09 12.41 0.92
C ASN A 292 0.37 11.96 -0.51
N ARG A 293 -0.65 12.10 -1.36
CA ARG A 293 -0.59 11.86 -2.79
C ARG A 293 0.31 12.86 -3.49
N ALA A 294 1.38 12.38 -4.10
CA ALA A 294 2.28 13.18 -4.93
C ALA A 294 1.78 13.26 -6.39
N VAL A 295 1.51 12.10 -6.99
CA VAL A 295 1.10 12.00 -8.41
C VAL A 295 -0.27 11.35 -8.53
N MET A 296 -0.90 11.45 -9.70
CA MET A 296 -2.21 10.83 -9.92
C MET A 296 -2.03 9.34 -10.24
N PRO A 297 -2.91 8.45 -9.74
CA PRO A 297 -2.88 7.05 -10.14
C PRO A 297 -3.19 6.90 -11.65
N PRO A 298 -2.55 5.95 -12.35
CA PRO A 298 -2.69 5.82 -13.80
C PRO A 298 -4.03 5.20 -14.21
N GLY A 299 -4.65 5.73 -15.26
CA GLY A 299 -5.90 5.18 -15.82
C GLY A 299 -7.07 5.18 -14.83
N GLU A 300 -7.71 4.04 -14.66
CA GLU A 300 -8.82 3.85 -13.71
C GLU A 300 -8.36 3.45 -12.30
N ALA A 301 -7.05 3.40 -12.03
CA ALA A 301 -6.54 3.10 -10.68
C ALA A 301 -7.11 4.08 -9.64
N ARG A 302 -7.52 3.54 -8.48
CA ARG A 302 -8.01 4.32 -7.32
C ARG A 302 -7.37 3.84 -6.02
N PRO A 303 -7.25 4.69 -4.99
CA PRO A 303 -6.86 4.24 -3.66
C PRO A 303 -7.79 3.15 -3.14
N LEU A 304 -7.25 2.17 -2.40
CA LEU A 304 -8.02 1.01 -1.94
C LEU A 304 -9.20 1.42 -1.04
N GLN A 305 -9.04 2.47 -0.22
CA GLN A 305 -10.12 3.00 0.61
C GLN A 305 -11.32 3.49 -0.23
N VAL A 306 -11.09 4.02 -1.43
CA VAL A 306 -12.19 4.45 -2.32
C VAL A 306 -12.95 3.24 -2.83
N LEU A 307 -12.25 2.18 -3.26
CA LEU A 307 -12.89 0.94 -3.71
C LEU A 307 -13.73 0.29 -2.59
N MET A 308 -13.19 0.27 -1.36
CA MET A 308 -13.88 -0.29 -0.20
C MET A 308 -15.06 0.59 0.25
N ALA A 309 -14.93 1.92 0.19
CA ALA A 309 -16.04 2.83 0.46
C ALA A 309 -17.20 2.60 -0.52
N GLU A 310 -16.92 2.44 -1.81
CA GLU A 310 -17.93 2.14 -2.83
C GLU A 310 -18.62 0.80 -2.58
N LEU A 311 -17.88 -0.25 -2.23
CA LEU A 311 -18.46 -1.54 -1.85
C LEU A 311 -19.36 -1.43 -0.61
N LEU A 312 -18.96 -0.66 0.39
CA LEU A 312 -19.78 -0.37 1.57
C LEU A 312 -21.02 0.46 1.20
N ASN A 313 -20.92 1.40 0.26
CA ASN A 313 -22.04 2.18 -0.24
C ASN A 313 -23.05 1.30 -0.98
N LEU A 314 -22.57 0.35 -1.78
CA LEU A 314 -23.42 -0.67 -2.42
C LEU A 314 -24.14 -1.56 -1.39
N SER A 315 -23.53 -1.81 -0.22
CA SER A 315 -24.17 -2.49 0.91
C SER A 315 -25.18 -1.62 1.70
N GLY A 316 -25.40 -0.36 1.27
CA GLY A 316 -26.38 0.55 1.87
C GLY A 316 -25.82 1.53 2.90
N LEU A 317 -24.50 1.56 3.12
CA LEU A 317 -23.86 2.58 3.96
C LEU A 317 -23.63 3.89 3.18
N GLN A 318 -23.22 4.95 3.88
CA GLN A 318 -22.83 6.22 3.28
C GLN A 318 -21.43 6.57 3.76
N ILE A 319 -20.43 6.08 3.06
CA ILE A 319 -19.02 6.21 3.38
C ILE A 319 -18.41 7.34 2.55
N PRO A 320 -17.79 8.35 3.17
CA PRO A 320 -17.09 9.40 2.45
C PRO A 320 -15.81 8.86 1.80
N HIS A 321 -15.34 9.52 0.75
CA HIS A 321 -14.06 9.18 0.09
C HIS A 321 -12.86 9.93 0.69
N ASP A 322 -13.12 10.93 1.53
CA ASP A 322 -12.07 11.72 2.16
C ASP A 322 -11.34 10.92 3.26
N PRO A 323 -10.01 10.74 3.17
CA PRO A 323 -9.25 9.99 4.17
C PRO A 323 -9.35 10.56 5.58
N GLY A 324 -9.47 11.88 5.74
CA GLY A 324 -9.62 12.51 7.06
C GLY A 324 -10.94 12.12 7.72
N ALA A 325 -12.04 12.22 6.98
CA ALA A 325 -13.35 11.78 7.46
C ALA A 325 -13.40 10.28 7.80
N ILE A 326 -12.73 9.43 7.01
CA ILE A 326 -12.60 8.00 7.31
C ILE A 326 -11.75 7.77 8.57
N PHE A 327 -10.64 8.51 8.72
CA PHE A 327 -9.80 8.43 9.90
C PHE A 327 -10.56 8.85 11.17
N ASP A 328 -11.31 9.94 11.13
CA ASP A 328 -12.10 10.41 12.29
C ASP A 328 -13.23 9.42 12.64
N TRP A 329 -13.76 8.68 11.67
CA TRP A 329 -14.64 7.53 11.95
C TRP A 329 -13.87 6.40 12.64
N MET A 330 -12.72 5.99 12.09
CA MET A 330 -11.87 4.95 12.68
C MET A 330 -11.45 5.31 14.12
N ALA A 331 -11.06 6.56 14.37
CA ALA A 331 -10.62 7.05 15.68
C ALA A 331 -11.70 6.95 16.77
N ARG A 332 -12.99 7.03 16.39
CA ARG A 332 -14.12 6.86 17.31
C ARG A 332 -14.37 5.40 17.70
N GLU A 333 -13.97 4.45 16.87
CA GLU A 333 -14.24 3.03 17.10
C GLU A 333 -13.03 2.24 17.60
N VAL A 334 -11.83 2.68 17.25
CA VAL A 334 -10.59 1.96 17.51
C VAL A 334 -9.83 2.67 18.61
N SER A 335 -9.82 2.05 19.79
CA SER A 335 -9.38 2.66 21.06
C SER A 335 -7.98 3.30 21.03
N VAL A 336 -7.03 2.73 20.29
CA VAL A 336 -5.66 3.26 20.19
C VAL A 336 -5.57 4.59 19.44
N TYR A 337 -6.57 4.93 18.64
CA TYR A 337 -6.66 6.19 17.91
C TYR A 337 -7.63 7.18 18.59
N ASN A 338 -8.22 6.81 19.73
CA ASN A 338 -9.22 7.64 20.41
C ASN A 338 -8.63 8.98 20.85
N GLY A 339 -9.38 10.06 20.63
CA GLY A 339 -8.97 11.43 20.97
C GLY A 339 -7.98 12.06 20.01
N ILE A 340 -7.68 11.42 18.87
CA ILE A 340 -6.87 11.97 17.80
C ILE A 340 -7.78 12.24 16.61
N ASP A 341 -7.87 13.49 16.18
CA ASP A 341 -8.47 13.86 14.90
C ASP A 341 -7.40 13.92 13.81
N TYR A 342 -7.80 13.82 12.54
CA TYR A 342 -6.87 13.80 11.41
C TYR A 342 -5.97 15.04 11.34
N GLU A 343 -6.48 16.21 11.73
CA GLU A 343 -5.74 17.48 11.70
C GLU A 343 -4.63 17.53 12.75
N SER A 344 -4.87 16.96 13.93
CA SER A 344 -3.93 16.93 15.08
C SER A 344 -2.72 16.03 14.88
N ILE A 345 -2.76 15.09 13.92
CA ILE A 345 -1.61 14.22 13.58
C ILE A 345 -0.40 15.08 13.20
N GLY A 346 -0.64 16.18 12.48
CA GLY A 346 0.38 17.13 12.09
C GLY A 346 1.45 16.58 11.15
N VAL A 347 2.39 17.43 10.77
CA VAL A 347 3.42 17.11 9.76
C VAL A 347 4.48 16.14 10.30
N LEU A 348 4.67 16.07 11.62
CA LEU A 348 5.64 15.17 12.26
C LEU A 348 5.02 13.85 12.76
N GLY A 349 3.70 13.69 12.62
CA GLY A 349 2.96 12.57 13.16
C GLY A 349 2.71 12.67 14.67
N ALA A 350 1.77 11.86 15.15
CA ALA A 350 1.36 11.76 16.54
C ALA A 350 1.79 10.42 17.15
N MET A 351 2.12 10.40 18.43
CA MET A 351 2.50 9.17 19.15
C MET A 351 1.25 8.55 19.79
N LEU A 352 0.99 7.27 19.51
CA LEU A 352 -0.22 6.57 19.99
C LEU A 352 -0.02 5.79 21.31
N GLY A 353 1.21 5.65 21.78
CA GLY A 353 1.55 4.82 22.96
C GLY A 353 3.03 4.41 22.98
N GLN A 354 3.41 3.45 23.82
CA GLN A 354 4.81 2.99 23.88
C GLN A 354 5.20 2.11 22.67
N PRO A 355 6.48 2.17 22.20
CA PRO A 355 6.96 1.35 21.09
C PRO A 355 6.85 -0.15 21.40
N VAL A 356 6.28 -0.93 20.48
CA VAL A 356 6.30 -2.40 20.55
C VAL A 356 6.74 -2.92 19.18
N GLU A 357 7.91 -3.53 19.12
CA GLU A 357 8.46 -4.10 17.90
C GLU A 357 7.74 -5.42 17.58
N VAL A 358 7.08 -5.47 16.43
CA VAL A 358 6.15 -6.56 16.06
C VAL A 358 6.87 -7.78 15.48
N LEU A 359 7.95 -7.53 14.73
CA LEU A 359 8.79 -8.56 14.12
C LEU A 359 10.22 -8.28 14.60
N ARG A 360 10.79 -9.23 15.37
CA ARG A 360 12.19 -9.23 15.79
C ARG A 360 12.98 -10.26 15.01
#